data_AF-A0A959KHM1-F1
#
_entry.id   AF-A0A959KHM1-F1
#
_cell.length_a   1.000
_cell.length_b   1.000
_cell.length_c   1.000
_cell.angle_alpha   90.00
_cell.angle_beta   90.00
_cell.angle_gamma   90.00
#
_symmetry.space_group_name_H-M   'P 1'
#
loop_
_entity.id
_entity.type
_entity.pdbx_description
1 polymer ?
#
loop_
_entity_poly.entity_id
_entity_poly.type
_entity_poly.pdbx_seq_one_letter_code
_entity_poly.pdbx_strand_id
1 'polypeptide(L)'
;MEVEISGDGLLFPASLEVGAKLPDGFTEIVASSNGMRLMTLTFQVSDRKVEAKESITTPAGTFDCYRLSQQIETKVAFVKKSYRTVEWYAEGYGMVRQEMYDKKDKLEGYSELTMFKGK
;
A
#
# COMPACT_ATOMS: atom_id res chain seq x y z
N MET A 1 12.51 -16.88 -16.01
CA MET A 1 11.61 -16.61 -14.88
C MET A 1 10.56 -15.65 -15.38
N GLU A 2 9.32 -16.09 -15.36
CA GLU A 2 8.14 -15.35 -15.81
C GLU A 2 7.37 -14.93 -14.56
N VAL A 3 6.85 -13.70 -14.56
CA VAL A 3 6.03 -13.18 -13.47
C VAL A 3 4.70 -12.73 -14.07
N GLU A 4 3.62 -13.34 -13.62
CA GLU A 4 2.25 -12.97 -13.97
C GLU A 4 1.61 -12.28 -12.76
N ILE A 5 0.91 -11.18 -13.01
CA ILE A 5 0.18 -10.42 -11.99
C ILE A 5 -1.28 -10.39 -12.42
N SER A 6 -2.18 -10.79 -11.52
CA SER A 6 -3.62 -10.80 -11.72
C SER A 6 -4.33 -10.19 -10.50
N GLY A 7 -5.57 -9.73 -10.69
CA GLY A 7 -6.37 -9.11 -9.63
C GLY A 7 -7.10 -7.86 -10.10
N ASP A 8 -7.93 -7.34 -9.22
CA ASP A 8 -8.68 -6.09 -9.34
C ASP A 8 -7.84 -4.86 -8.94
N GLY A 9 -6.70 -5.08 -8.28
CA GLY A 9 -5.77 -4.02 -7.87
C GLY A 9 -6.36 -3.12 -6.79
N LEU A 10 -5.76 -1.96 -6.57
CA LEU A 10 -6.24 -0.97 -5.61
C LEU A 10 -6.88 0.21 -6.35
N LEU A 11 -8.21 0.30 -6.24
CA LEU A 11 -8.93 1.46 -6.75
C LEU A 11 -8.65 2.66 -5.85
N PHE A 12 -8.24 3.77 -6.48
CA PHE A 12 -8.05 5.06 -5.83
C PHE A 12 -8.99 6.07 -6.49
N PRO A 13 -9.95 6.66 -5.76
CA PRO A 13 -10.90 7.58 -6.35
C PRO A 13 -10.19 8.86 -6.81
N ALA A 14 -10.79 9.57 -7.77
CA ALA A 14 -10.25 10.83 -8.28
C ALA A 14 -10.21 11.94 -7.22
N SER A 15 -11.04 11.83 -6.18
CA SER A 15 -11.08 12.74 -5.03
C SER A 15 -11.18 11.94 -3.74
N LEU A 16 -10.37 12.30 -2.75
CA LEU A 16 -10.43 11.74 -1.40
C LEU A 16 -11.17 12.68 -0.44
N GLU A 17 -12.03 12.09 0.37
CA GLU A 17 -12.74 12.79 1.44
C GLU A 17 -12.44 12.12 2.78
N VAL A 18 -12.22 12.94 3.82
CA VAL A 18 -11.98 12.42 5.17
C VAL A 18 -13.23 11.68 5.66
N GLY A 19 -13.03 10.48 6.19
CA GLY A 19 -14.08 9.57 6.61
C GLY A 19 -14.53 8.58 5.55
N ALA A 20 -14.12 8.74 4.29
CA ALA A 20 -14.48 7.82 3.21
C ALA A 20 -13.85 6.43 3.43
N LYS A 21 -14.63 5.39 3.13
CA LYS A 21 -14.12 4.03 2.96
C LYS A 21 -13.79 3.79 1.49
N LEU A 22 -12.64 3.19 1.23
CA LEU A 22 -12.22 2.85 -0.12
C LEU A 22 -12.46 1.36 -0.37
N PRO A 23 -12.69 0.94 -1.64
CA PRO A 23 -12.88 -0.47 -1.96
C PRO A 23 -11.65 -1.30 -1.58
N ASP A 24 -11.90 -2.50 -1.08
CA ASP A 24 -10.88 -3.53 -0.89
C ASP A 24 -10.20 -3.86 -2.23
N GLY A 25 -9.02 -4.45 -2.17
CA GLY A 25 -8.27 -4.86 -3.35
C GLY A 25 -7.58 -6.20 -3.16
N PHE A 26 -7.48 -6.95 -4.25
CA PHE A 26 -6.76 -8.21 -4.31
C PHE A 26 -5.73 -8.18 -5.44
N THR A 27 -4.57 -8.79 -5.18
CA THR A 27 -3.53 -8.99 -6.18
C THR A 27 -2.87 -10.33 -5.95
N GLU A 28 -2.78 -11.13 -7.00
CA GLU A 28 -2.03 -12.37 -7.05
C GLU A 28 -0.84 -12.21 -7.98
N ILE A 29 0.33 -12.62 -7.52
CA ILE A 29 1.57 -12.64 -8.26
C ILE A 29 2.03 -14.10 -8.35
N VAL A 30 2.18 -14.60 -9.57
CA VAL A 30 2.64 -15.95 -9.87
C VAL A 30 4.01 -15.87 -10.53
N ALA A 31 5.01 -16.48 -9.91
CA ALA A 31 6.34 -16.62 -10.49
C ALA A 31 6.54 -18.05 -11.01
N SER A 32 6.96 -18.17 -12.27
CA SER A 32 7.12 -19.43 -12.99
C SER A 32 8.49 -19.52 -13.67
N SER A 33 8.96 -20.74 -13.92
CA SER A 33 10.18 -21.00 -14.71
C SER A 33 10.06 -22.32 -15.46
N ASN A 34 10.37 -22.32 -16.77
CA ASN A 34 10.28 -23.50 -17.64
C ASN A 34 8.90 -24.19 -17.57
N GLY A 35 7.82 -23.42 -17.49
CA GLY A 35 6.44 -23.93 -17.34
C GLY A 35 6.07 -24.45 -15.95
N MET A 36 7.01 -24.46 -14.98
CA MET A 36 6.73 -24.85 -13.59
C MET A 36 6.49 -23.61 -12.72
N ARG A 37 5.36 -23.59 -12.01
CA ARG A 37 5.06 -22.55 -11.01
C ARG A 37 5.95 -22.71 -9.81
N LEU A 38 6.76 -21.69 -9.52
CA LEU A 38 7.68 -21.67 -8.39
C LEU A 38 7.03 -21.10 -7.13
N MET A 39 6.25 -20.02 -7.28
CA MET A 39 5.67 -19.31 -6.15
C MET A 39 4.35 -18.62 -6.53
N THR A 40 3.43 -18.59 -5.57
CA THR A 40 2.26 -17.72 -5.60
C THR A 40 2.30 -16.83 -4.37
N LEU A 41 2.14 -15.53 -4.60
CA LEU A 41 2.08 -14.48 -3.60
C LEU A 41 0.75 -13.76 -3.74
N THR A 42 -0.07 -13.72 -2.70
CA THR A 42 -1.33 -12.95 -2.71
C THR A 42 -1.26 -11.81 -1.72
N PHE A 43 -1.80 -10.67 -2.13
CA PHE A 43 -2.06 -9.50 -1.31
C PHE A 43 -3.57 -9.28 -1.26
N GLN A 44 -4.11 -9.23 -0.06
CA GLN A 44 -5.47 -8.78 0.18
C GLN A 44 -5.40 -7.53 1.05
N VAL A 45 -5.95 -6.43 0.53
CA VAL A 45 -5.98 -5.15 1.22
C VAL A 45 -7.43 -4.84 1.57
N SER A 46 -7.69 -4.62 2.84
CA SER A 46 -9.04 -4.38 3.37
C SER A 46 -9.08 -3.23 4.36
N ASP A 47 -10.30 -2.85 4.75
CA ASP A 47 -10.55 -1.82 5.77
C ASP A 47 -9.88 -0.48 5.42
N ARG A 48 -9.82 -0.16 4.13
CA ARG A 48 -9.19 1.06 3.63
C ARG A 48 -10.04 2.27 3.98
N LYS A 49 -9.48 3.21 4.73
CA LYS A 49 -10.19 4.40 5.20
C LYS A 49 -9.33 5.64 5.14
N VAL A 50 -9.92 6.74 4.67
CA VAL A 50 -9.32 8.07 4.75
C VAL A 50 -9.57 8.62 6.15
N GLU A 51 -8.54 8.67 6.98
CA GLU A 51 -8.67 9.02 8.40
C GLU A 51 -8.63 10.53 8.65
N ALA A 52 -7.77 11.24 7.92
CA ALA A 52 -7.52 12.66 8.13
C ALA A 52 -6.87 13.31 6.90
N LYS A 53 -6.79 14.64 6.93
CA LYS A 53 -5.94 15.43 6.05
C LYS A 53 -4.94 16.20 6.93
N GLU A 54 -3.65 16.00 6.71
CA GLU A 54 -2.58 16.55 7.54
C GLU A 54 -1.31 16.80 6.73
N SER A 55 -0.48 17.74 7.22
CA SER A 55 0.77 18.11 6.55
C SER A 55 1.91 17.19 6.97
N ILE A 56 2.66 16.65 6.02
CA ILE A 56 3.80 15.77 6.25
C ILE A 56 5.05 16.36 5.61
N THR A 57 6.12 16.44 6.38
CA THR A 57 7.43 16.86 5.92
C THR A 57 8.35 15.67 5.76
N THR A 58 8.96 15.56 4.59
CA THR A 58 9.99 14.58 4.24
C THR A 58 11.20 15.31 3.67
N PRO A 59 12.31 14.61 3.34
CA PRO A 59 13.44 15.26 2.65
C PRO A 59 13.07 15.89 1.30
N ALA A 60 11.96 15.47 0.67
CA ALA A 60 11.47 16.04 -0.58
C ALA A 60 10.68 17.36 -0.41
N GLY A 61 10.32 17.74 0.82
CA GLY A 61 9.54 18.93 1.11
C GLY A 61 8.37 18.66 2.06
N THR A 62 7.42 19.60 2.11
CA THR A 62 6.20 19.50 2.91
C THR A 62 4.98 19.38 1.99
N PHE A 63 4.10 18.45 2.31
CA PHE A 63 2.96 18.06 1.48
C PHE A 63 1.68 18.02 2.31
N ASP A 64 0.58 18.52 1.74
CA ASP A 64 -0.76 18.31 2.30
C ASP A 64 -1.27 16.93 1.89
N CYS A 65 -1.26 16.00 2.84
CA CYS A 65 -1.55 14.59 2.60
C CYS A 65 -2.90 14.19 3.18
N TYR A 66 -3.58 13.27 2.49
CA TYR A 66 -4.59 12.42 3.12
C TYR A 66 -3.89 11.29 3.86
N ARG A 67 -4.22 11.09 5.13
CA ARG A 67 -3.79 9.92 5.89
C ARG A 67 -4.80 8.79 5.68
N LEU A 68 -4.34 7.66 5.16
CA LEU A 68 -5.12 6.45 4.95
C LEU A 68 -4.66 5.37 5.93
N SER A 69 -5.61 4.62 6.47
CA SER A 69 -5.36 3.38 7.20
C SER A 69 -5.89 2.19 6.40
N GLN A 70 -5.25 1.04 6.51
CA GLN A 70 -5.71 -0.20 5.90
C GLN A 70 -5.06 -1.42 6.56
N GLN A 71 -5.63 -2.59 6.30
CA GLN A 71 -5.08 -3.90 6.65
C GLN A 71 -4.55 -4.58 5.39
N ILE A 72 -3.35 -5.13 5.46
CA ILE A 72 -2.75 -5.91 4.38
C ILE A 72 -2.51 -7.32 4.89
N GLU A 73 -3.15 -8.27 4.25
CA GLU A 73 -2.84 -9.68 4.40
C GLU A 73 -2.00 -10.16 3.21
N THR A 74 -0.85 -10.76 3.53
CA THR A 74 0.03 -11.38 2.55
C THR A 74 0.09 -12.88 2.77
N LYS A 75 -0.01 -13.64 1.68
CA LYS A 75 0.20 -15.08 1.69
C LYS A 75 1.28 -15.45 0.68
N VAL A 76 2.37 -16.02 1.18
CA VAL A 76 3.47 -16.56 0.38
C VAL A 76 3.48 -18.07 0.58
N ALA A 77 3.06 -18.83 -0.43
CA ALA A 77 2.87 -20.28 -0.30
C ALA A 77 2.00 -20.65 0.94
N PHE A 78 2.62 -21.21 1.99
CA PHE A 78 1.95 -21.61 3.23
C PHE A 78 2.03 -20.57 4.36
N VAL A 79 2.83 -19.52 4.20
CA VAL A 79 3.02 -18.49 5.23
C VAL A 79 2.03 -17.35 5.00
N LYS A 80 1.25 -17.04 6.03
CA LYS A 80 0.31 -15.91 6.04
C LYS A 80 0.77 -14.87 7.06
N LYS A 81 0.86 -13.60 6.65
CA LYS A 81 1.18 -12.46 7.50
C LYS A 81 0.11 -11.38 7.33
N SER A 82 -0.10 -10.61 8.38
CA SER A 82 -1.06 -9.49 8.37
C SER A 82 -0.39 -8.29 8.99
N TYR A 83 -0.61 -7.13 8.37
CA TYR A 83 -0.02 -5.86 8.75
C TYR A 83 -1.09 -4.80 8.76
N ARG A 84 -1.00 -3.87 9.72
CA ARG A 84 -1.69 -2.60 9.61
C ARG A 84 -0.75 -1.64 8.89
N THR A 85 -1.23 -0.94 7.87
CA THR A 85 -0.45 0.14 7.24
C THR A 85 -1.13 1.48 7.37
N VAL A 86 -0.30 2.52 7.43
CA VAL A 86 -0.73 3.91 7.33
C VAL A 86 0.00 4.53 6.15
N GLU A 87 -0.74 5.15 5.25
CA GLU A 87 -0.20 5.84 4.09
C GLU A 87 -0.55 7.32 4.15
N TRP A 88 0.38 8.16 3.72
CA TRP A 88 0.15 9.58 3.48
C TRP A 88 0.25 9.82 2.00
N TYR A 89 -0.89 10.15 1.39
CA TYR A 89 -1.02 10.36 -0.04
C TYR A 89 -1.28 11.85 -0.32
N ALA A 90 -0.45 12.48 -1.15
CA ALA A 90 -0.66 13.83 -1.63
C ALA A 90 -1.11 13.82 -3.09
N GLU A 91 -2.19 14.53 -3.39
CA GLU A 91 -2.68 14.68 -4.76
C GLU A 91 -1.59 15.32 -5.65
N GLY A 92 -1.38 14.75 -6.84
CA GLY A 92 -0.32 15.19 -7.77
C GLY A 92 1.08 14.66 -7.47
N TYR A 93 1.35 14.15 -6.26
CA TYR A 93 2.65 13.59 -5.86
C TYR A 93 2.62 12.08 -5.60
N GLY A 94 1.44 11.54 -5.26
CA GLY A 94 1.27 10.13 -4.91
C GLY A 94 1.57 9.85 -3.42
N MET A 95 2.09 8.66 -3.13
CA MET A 95 2.46 8.24 -1.78
C MET A 95 3.70 9.02 -1.30
N VAL A 96 3.52 9.84 -0.27
CA VAL A 96 4.57 10.65 0.36
C VAL A 96 5.25 9.88 1.49
N ARG A 97 4.49 9.10 2.26
CA ARG A 97 5.01 8.25 3.34
C ARG A 97 4.13 7.02 3.51
N GLN A 98 4.72 5.92 3.93
CA GLN A 98 3.99 4.73 4.37
C GLN A 98 4.68 4.14 5.59
N GLU A 99 3.90 3.66 6.54
CA GLU A 99 4.35 2.94 7.72
C GLU A 99 3.64 1.59 7.80
N MET A 100 4.39 0.56 8.22
CA MET A 100 3.90 -0.81 8.39
C MET A 100 4.08 -1.25 9.83
N TYR A 101 3.00 -1.76 10.41
CA TYR A 101 2.91 -2.18 11.79
C TYR A 101 2.55 -3.67 11.87
N ASP A 102 3.20 -4.38 12.79
CA ASP A 102 2.88 -5.77 13.08
C ASP A 102 1.54 -5.90 13.85
N LYS A 103 1.13 -7.14 14.13
CA LYS A 103 -0.11 -7.44 14.87
C LYS A 103 -0.13 -6.93 16.31
N LYS A 104 1.03 -6.52 16.87
CA LYS A 104 1.17 -5.92 18.20
C LYS A 104 1.28 -4.40 18.13
N ASP A 105 0.99 -3.82 16.96
CA ASP A 105 1.06 -2.39 16.69
C ASP A 105 2.48 -1.81 16.79
N LYS A 106 3.51 -2.66 16.64
CA LYS A 106 4.90 -2.22 16.60
C LYS A 106 5.28 -1.86 15.16
N LEU A 107 5.89 -0.69 14.97
CA LEU A 107 6.45 -0.28 13.68
C LEU A 107 7.53 -1.28 13.23
N GLU A 108 7.30 -1.93 12.09
CA GLU A 108 8.27 -2.84 11.46
C GLU A 108 9.10 -2.14 10.39
N GLY A 109 8.54 -1.14 9.73
CA GLY A 109 9.23 -0.39 8.70
C GLY A 109 8.42 0.77 8.16
N TYR A 110 9.09 1.65 7.45
CA TYR A 110 8.47 2.77 6.75
C TYR A 110 9.23 3.10 5.48
N SER A 111 8.56 3.80 4.57
CA SER A 111 9.15 4.43 3.40
C SER A 111 8.67 5.87 3.30
N GLU A 112 9.46 6.74 2.70
CA GLU A 112 9.10 8.14 2.48
C GLU A 112 9.71 8.68 1.20
N LEU A 113 9.06 9.69 0.64
CA LEU A 113 9.50 10.40 -0.53
C LEU A 113 10.71 11.26 -0.17
N THR A 114 11.89 10.92 -0.68
CA THR A 114 13.14 11.63 -0.36
C THR A 114 13.52 12.67 -1.40
N MET A 115 13.02 12.52 -2.63
CA MET A 115 13.24 13.47 -3.71
C MET A 115 12.11 13.37 -4.72
N PHE A 116 11.58 14.52 -5.15
CA PHE A 116 10.65 14.60 -6.27
C PHE A 116 11.19 15.61 -7.28
N LYS A 117 11.48 15.15 -8.50
CA LYS A 117 11.88 16.00 -9.62
C LYS A 117 10.77 15.96 -10.68
N GLY A 118 9.66 16.64 -10.39
CA GLY A 118 8.60 16.91 -11.35
C GLY A 118 8.95 18.12 -12.23
N LYS A 119 8.47 18.12 -13.48
CA LYS A 119 8.76 19.11 -14.55
C LYS A 119 8.55 20.57 -14.13
#